data_AF-A0A5J5K485-F1
#
_entry.id   AF-A0A5J5K485-F1
#
_cell.length_a   1.000
_cell.length_b   1.000
_cell.length_c   1.000
_cell.angle_alpha   90.00
_cell.angle_beta   90.00
_cell.angle_gamma   90.00
#
_symmetry.space_group_name_H-M   'P 1'
#
loop_
_entity.id
_entity.type
_entity.pdbx_description
1 polymer ?
#
loop_
_entity_poly.entity_id
_entity_poly.type
_entity_poly.pdbx_seq_one_letter_code
_entity_poly.pdbx_strand_id
1 'polypeptide(L)'
;MVVSESRRQAQEARERAAEERREERREERRVTLALREAILPEPGASIELPYARIAVRYVPAGRESSLGGDWYDAAPLPDGRMFLAVGDVSGHGLPAIAEMAQLRHALLGLSMTGASPGMLLSWLNALVLTRLDDTTATAVCGHFDPASRLFTWAQAGHPAPILVRRGGVRQLGAPRGVVLGATSSQPYGVADVRLEPGDLLLMFTDGLVERRSRDIEAGVSLVMRAAASTGATGADLDASLDRLLEAIGGPNPEDDTCLLAVAVTGDGPRTA
;
A
#
# COMPACT_ATOMS: atom_id res chain seq x y z
N MET A 1 54.69 -13.94 28.21
CA MET A 1 54.96 -13.42 26.85
C MET A 1 54.12 -14.13 25.79
N VAL A 2 54.09 -15.46 25.73
CA VAL A 2 53.27 -16.22 24.75
C VAL A 2 51.75 -16.02 24.95
N VAL A 3 51.28 -15.93 26.21
CA VAL A 3 49.85 -15.73 26.53
C VAL A 3 49.33 -14.34 26.14
N SER A 4 50.18 -13.31 26.16
CA SER A 4 49.80 -11.95 25.74
C SER A 4 49.71 -11.81 24.22
N GLU A 5 50.52 -12.57 23.49
CA GLU A 5 50.55 -12.55 22.02
C GLU A 5 49.36 -13.31 21.42
N SER A 6 48.99 -14.45 22.02
CA SER A 6 47.77 -15.20 21.68
C SER A 6 46.48 -14.40 21.94
N ARG A 7 46.42 -13.64 23.05
CA ARG A 7 45.29 -12.72 23.33
C ARG A 7 45.19 -11.58 22.32
N ARG A 8 46.32 -11.02 21.88
CA ARG A 8 46.37 -9.96 20.86
C ARG A 8 45.88 -10.46 19.50
N GLN A 9 46.34 -11.64 19.06
CA GLN A 9 45.87 -12.25 17.82
C GLN A 9 44.38 -12.57 17.83
N ALA A 10 43.84 -13.06 18.96
CA ALA A 10 42.42 -13.32 19.10
C ALA A 10 41.57 -12.04 19.08
N GLN A 11 42.08 -10.94 19.64
CA GLN A 11 41.44 -9.63 19.61
C GLN A 11 41.40 -9.07 18.17
N GLU A 12 42.53 -9.08 17.46
CA GLU A 12 42.63 -8.61 16.07
C GLU A 12 41.74 -9.43 15.11
N ALA A 13 41.64 -10.75 15.30
CA ALA A 13 40.75 -11.60 14.50
C ALA A 13 39.26 -11.29 14.77
N ARG A 14 38.89 -10.99 16.03
CA ARG A 14 37.51 -10.58 16.38
C ARG A 14 37.15 -9.23 15.79
N GLU A 15 38.09 -8.29 15.79
CA GLU A 15 37.91 -6.95 15.21
C GLU A 15 37.74 -7.02 13.69
N ARG A 16 38.59 -7.77 12.97
CA ARG A 16 38.42 -8.00 11.53
C ARG A 16 37.09 -8.66 11.18
N ALA A 17 36.73 -9.74 11.89
CA ALA A 17 35.44 -10.40 11.67
C ALA A 17 34.23 -9.52 12.02
N ALA A 18 34.38 -8.56 12.95
CA ALA A 18 33.35 -7.58 13.24
C ALA A 18 33.25 -6.50 12.15
N GLU A 19 34.37 -6.11 11.55
CA GLU A 19 34.43 -5.17 10.43
C GLU A 19 33.85 -5.77 9.15
N GLU A 20 34.25 -7.01 8.79
CA GLU A 20 33.68 -7.75 7.66
C GLU A 20 32.15 -7.90 7.79
N ARG A 21 31.66 -8.28 8.98
CA ARG A 21 30.21 -8.35 9.25
C ARG A 21 29.50 -7.00 9.18
N ARG A 22 30.19 -5.89 9.46
CA ARG A 22 29.61 -4.55 9.32
C ARG A 22 29.55 -4.13 7.85
N GLU A 23 30.57 -4.47 7.08
CA GLU A 23 30.63 -4.21 5.64
C GLU A 23 29.57 -5.02 4.89
N GLU A 24 29.46 -6.32 5.17
CA GLU A 24 28.43 -7.19 4.61
C GLU A 24 27.01 -6.66 4.88
N ARG A 25 26.71 -6.29 6.13
CA ARG A 25 25.41 -5.68 6.49
C ARG A 25 25.17 -4.34 5.80
N ARG A 26 26.21 -3.54 5.57
CA ARG A 26 26.07 -2.25 4.87
C ARG A 26 25.73 -2.49 3.40
N GLU A 27 26.38 -3.45 2.77
CA GLU A 27 26.13 -3.82 1.39
C GLU A 27 24.74 -4.43 1.22
N GLU A 28 24.34 -5.34 2.10
CA GLU A 28 22.98 -5.92 2.13
C GLU A 28 21.92 -4.81 2.25
N ARG A 29 22.08 -3.90 3.22
CA ARG A 29 21.17 -2.74 3.39
C ARG A 29 21.12 -1.86 2.15
N ARG A 30 22.26 -1.61 1.50
CA ARG A 30 22.34 -0.80 0.27
C ARG A 30 21.56 -1.44 -0.86
N VAL A 31 21.69 -2.76 -1.05
CA VAL A 31 20.95 -3.52 -2.07
C VAL A 31 19.45 -3.51 -1.77
N THR A 32 19.05 -3.76 -0.51
CA THR A 32 17.64 -3.73 -0.11
C THR A 32 17.00 -2.36 -0.34
N LEU A 33 17.68 -1.26 -0.01
CA LEU A 33 17.18 0.10 -0.25
C LEU A 33 17.04 0.38 -1.75
N ALA A 34 18.04 0.03 -2.56
CA ALA A 34 17.98 0.22 -4.00
C ALA A 34 16.85 -0.60 -4.65
N LEU A 35 16.63 -1.84 -4.20
CA LEU A 35 15.50 -2.66 -4.66
C LEU A 35 14.16 -2.04 -4.24
N ARG A 36 14.06 -1.52 -3.02
CA ARG A 36 12.84 -0.83 -2.54
C ARG A 36 12.50 0.36 -3.41
N GLU A 37 13.47 1.24 -3.66
CA GLU A 37 13.30 2.44 -4.49
C GLU A 37 12.94 2.08 -5.94
N ALA A 38 13.40 0.93 -6.43
CA ALA A 38 13.03 0.43 -7.76
C ALA A 38 11.63 -0.19 -7.80
N ILE A 39 11.14 -0.76 -6.70
CA ILE A 39 9.93 -1.59 -6.65
C ILE A 39 8.72 -0.86 -6.08
N LEU A 40 8.87 0.13 -5.20
CA LEU A 40 7.75 0.87 -4.61
C LEU A 40 7.81 2.34 -5.03
N PRO A 41 6.66 3.03 -5.16
CA PRO A 41 6.67 4.48 -5.32
C PRO A 41 7.37 5.14 -4.14
N GLU A 42 7.87 6.38 -4.33
CA GLU A 42 8.45 7.14 -3.23
C GLU A 42 7.45 7.26 -2.05
N PRO A 43 7.78 6.70 -0.87
CA PRO A 43 6.92 6.76 0.29
C PRO A 43 6.76 8.21 0.79
N GLY A 44 5.52 8.63 1.10
CA GLY A 44 5.25 9.94 1.70
C GLY A 44 5.10 11.10 0.72
N ALA A 45 5.19 10.86 -0.60
CA ALA A 45 4.85 11.88 -1.58
C ALA A 45 3.34 12.15 -1.54
N SER A 46 2.97 13.44 -1.48
CA SER A 46 1.60 13.88 -1.74
C SER A 46 1.51 14.37 -3.18
N ILE A 47 0.42 14.02 -3.85
CA ILE A 47 0.12 14.45 -5.22
C ILE A 47 -0.97 15.52 -5.11
N GLU A 48 -0.62 16.75 -5.47
CA GLU A 48 -1.57 17.85 -5.57
C GLU A 48 -2.29 17.80 -6.92
N LEU A 49 -3.62 17.80 -6.88
CA LEU A 49 -4.50 17.87 -8.04
C LEU A 49 -5.39 19.10 -7.90
N PRO A 50 -6.02 19.59 -8.99
CA PRO A 50 -6.83 20.80 -8.91
C PRO A 50 -7.93 20.79 -7.85
N TYR A 51 -8.61 19.66 -7.63
CA TYR A 51 -9.72 19.57 -6.67
C TYR A 51 -9.55 18.40 -5.69
N ALA A 52 -8.33 17.89 -5.56
CA ALA A 52 -8.03 16.76 -4.69
C ALA A 52 -6.56 16.73 -4.31
N ARG A 53 -6.26 16.06 -3.20
CA ARG A 53 -4.91 15.71 -2.79
C ARG A 53 -4.85 14.22 -2.53
N ILE A 54 -3.82 13.55 -3.02
CA ILE A 54 -3.53 12.15 -2.72
C ILE A 54 -2.33 12.11 -1.80
N ALA A 55 -2.38 11.31 -0.74
CA ALA A 55 -1.23 11.08 0.13
C ALA A 55 -1.14 9.60 0.48
N VAL A 56 0.10 9.12 0.63
CA VAL A 56 0.36 7.74 1.04
C VAL A 56 1.27 7.70 2.26
N ARG A 57 0.94 6.80 3.19
CA ARG A 57 1.82 6.37 4.27
C ARG A 57 2.11 4.90 4.06
N TYR A 58 3.37 4.57 3.79
CA TYR A 58 3.85 3.21 3.71
C TYR A 58 4.93 3.01 4.76
N VAL A 59 4.65 2.17 5.75
CA VAL A 59 5.55 1.84 6.84
C VAL A 59 5.80 0.33 6.83
N PRO A 60 7.03 -0.11 6.51
CA PRO A 60 7.32 -1.54 6.43
C PRO A 60 7.51 -2.17 7.81
N ALA A 61 7.31 -3.49 7.89
CA ALA A 61 7.53 -4.29 9.09
C ALA A 61 9.02 -4.33 9.50
N GLY A 62 9.29 -4.21 10.81
CA GLY A 62 10.55 -4.64 11.44
C GLY A 62 11.88 -4.00 10.98
N ARG A 63 12.95 -4.30 11.74
CA ARG A 63 14.30 -3.74 11.58
C ARG A 63 15.22 -4.72 10.81
N GLU A 64 15.21 -4.71 9.48
CA GLU A 64 16.40 -4.97 8.59
C GLU A 64 16.09 -5.41 7.15
N SER A 65 14.86 -5.70 6.75
CA SER A 65 14.56 -6.03 5.33
C SER A 65 13.13 -5.67 4.95
N SER A 66 12.95 -4.46 4.40
CA SER A 66 11.69 -3.71 4.48
C SER A 66 10.84 -3.75 3.20
N LEU A 67 10.70 -4.93 2.59
CA LEU A 67 9.72 -5.19 1.54
C LEU A 67 8.93 -6.43 1.94
N GLY A 68 7.60 -6.32 2.03
CA GLY A 68 6.67 -7.42 2.22
C GLY A 68 5.92 -7.77 0.94
N GLY A 69 4.77 -8.45 1.12
CA GLY A 69 3.81 -8.76 0.06
C GLY A 69 2.94 -7.57 -0.33
N ASP A 70 2.94 -6.51 0.47
CA ASP A 70 2.16 -5.30 0.30
C ASP A 70 2.66 -4.39 -0.83
N TRP A 71 1.71 -3.82 -1.58
CA TRP A 71 2.01 -2.75 -2.54
C TRP A 71 0.92 -1.70 -2.65
N TYR A 72 1.29 -0.58 -3.26
CA TYR A 72 0.35 0.45 -3.68
C TYR A 72 0.81 1.11 -4.98
N ASP A 73 -0.14 1.78 -5.64
CA ASP A 73 0.12 2.72 -6.73
C ASP A 73 -0.81 3.93 -6.64
N ALA A 74 -0.24 5.10 -6.92
CA ALA A 74 -0.96 6.34 -7.16
C ALA A 74 -0.29 7.06 -8.33
N ALA A 75 -0.79 6.83 -9.55
CA ALA A 75 -0.12 7.24 -10.78
C ALA A 75 -1.06 8.01 -11.72
N PRO A 76 -0.58 9.08 -12.38
CA PRO A 76 -1.37 9.75 -13.40
C PRO A 76 -1.52 8.88 -14.64
N LEU A 77 -2.71 8.89 -15.23
CA LEU A 77 -3.02 8.24 -16.50
C LEU A 77 -2.98 9.25 -17.66
N PRO A 78 -2.79 8.79 -18.91
CA PRO A 78 -2.73 9.65 -20.09
C PRO A 78 -3.99 10.51 -20.34
N ASP A 79 -5.13 10.09 -19.79
CA ASP A 79 -6.41 10.79 -19.93
C ASP A 79 -6.72 11.77 -18.78
N GLY A 80 -5.75 12.01 -17.89
CA GLY A 80 -5.86 12.95 -16.77
C GLY A 80 -6.51 12.37 -15.50
N ARG A 81 -6.94 11.10 -15.52
CA ARG A 81 -7.36 10.38 -14.30
C ARG A 81 -6.15 9.93 -13.50
N MET A 82 -6.37 9.57 -12.24
CA MET A 82 -5.39 8.91 -11.38
C MET A 82 -5.74 7.43 -11.27
N PHE A 83 -4.76 6.56 -11.52
CA PHE A 83 -4.83 5.16 -11.16
C PHE A 83 -4.44 5.00 -9.70
N LEU A 84 -5.30 4.31 -8.93
CA LEU A 84 -5.09 4.01 -7.52
C LEU A 84 -5.17 2.51 -7.33
N ALA A 85 -4.20 1.93 -6.62
CA ALA A 85 -4.23 0.53 -6.25
C ALA A 85 -3.60 0.30 -4.87
N VAL A 86 -4.11 -0.71 -4.17
CA VAL A 86 -3.52 -1.31 -2.98
C VAL A 86 -3.72 -2.82 -3.07
N GLY A 87 -2.74 -3.60 -2.65
CA GLY A 87 -2.89 -5.05 -2.59
C GLY A 87 -1.84 -5.71 -1.72
N ASP A 88 -2.03 -7.01 -1.50
CA ASP A 88 -1.13 -7.87 -0.74
C ASP A 88 -1.04 -9.28 -1.37
N VAL A 89 0.18 -9.83 -1.38
CA VAL A 89 0.49 -11.17 -1.87
C VAL A 89 0.66 -12.12 -0.69
N SER A 90 -0.08 -13.23 -0.72
CA SER A 90 0.04 -14.25 0.31
C SER A 90 1.45 -14.83 0.35
N GLY A 91 2.04 -14.93 1.54
CA GLY A 91 3.34 -15.55 1.74
C GLY A 91 4.29 -14.59 2.44
N HIS A 92 5.58 -14.92 2.47
CA HIS A 92 6.59 -14.08 3.11
C HIS A 92 7.96 -14.26 2.47
N GLY A 93 8.83 -13.26 2.67
CA GLY A 93 10.21 -13.29 2.21
C GLY A 93 10.33 -13.09 0.70
N LEU A 94 11.49 -13.48 0.16
CA LEU A 94 11.89 -13.12 -1.20
C LEU A 94 10.92 -13.56 -2.32
N PRO A 95 10.30 -14.76 -2.27
CA PRO A 95 9.32 -15.16 -3.28
C PRO A 95 8.10 -14.22 -3.32
N ALA A 96 7.50 -13.93 -2.16
CA ALA A 96 6.35 -13.02 -2.06
C ALA A 96 6.69 -11.60 -2.53
N ILE A 97 7.89 -11.10 -2.22
CA ILE A 97 8.38 -9.80 -2.71
C ILE A 97 8.50 -9.79 -4.24
N ALA A 98 8.99 -10.87 -4.84
CA ALA A 98 9.15 -10.98 -6.28
C ALA A 98 7.79 -11.09 -7.00
N GLU A 99 6.84 -11.83 -6.43
CA GLU A 99 5.46 -11.93 -6.91
C GLU A 99 4.73 -10.60 -6.77
N MET A 100 4.84 -9.92 -5.63
CA MET A 100 4.32 -8.56 -5.41
C MET A 100 4.84 -7.60 -6.47
N ALA A 101 6.16 -7.58 -6.72
CA ALA A 101 6.74 -6.70 -7.72
C ALA A 101 6.19 -6.98 -9.13
N GLN A 102 5.98 -8.26 -9.48
CA GLN A 102 5.36 -8.65 -10.73
C GLN A 102 3.91 -8.18 -10.83
N LEU A 103 3.10 -8.40 -9.79
CA LEU A 103 1.68 -8.03 -9.79
C LEU A 103 1.47 -6.53 -9.79
N ARG A 104 2.22 -5.78 -8.98
CA ARG A 104 2.22 -4.31 -8.97
C ARG A 104 2.46 -3.74 -10.36
N HIS A 105 3.59 -4.10 -10.97
CA HIS A 105 3.97 -3.54 -12.27
C HIS A 105 3.08 -4.04 -13.41
N ALA A 106 2.60 -5.28 -13.37
CA ALA A 106 1.62 -5.77 -14.32
C ALA A 106 0.34 -4.94 -14.24
N LEU A 107 -0.19 -4.72 -13.04
CA LEU A 107 -1.41 -3.94 -12.84
C LEU A 107 -1.24 -2.49 -13.27
N LEU A 108 -0.13 -1.85 -12.89
CA LEU A 108 0.21 -0.49 -13.34
C LEU A 108 0.32 -0.41 -14.87
N GLY A 109 0.99 -1.38 -15.52
CA GLY A 109 1.06 -1.45 -16.98
C GLY A 109 -0.29 -1.64 -17.65
N LEU A 110 -1.14 -2.52 -17.11
CA LEU A 110 -2.50 -2.74 -17.60
C LEU A 110 -3.38 -1.48 -17.45
N SER A 111 -3.16 -0.66 -16.42
CA SER A 111 -3.92 0.58 -16.22
C SER A 111 -3.79 1.56 -17.39
N MET A 112 -2.66 1.51 -18.12
CA MET A 112 -2.39 2.36 -19.28
C MET A 112 -3.27 2.02 -20.50
N THR A 113 -3.98 0.88 -20.49
CA THR A 113 -4.87 0.47 -21.58
C THR A 113 -6.20 1.25 -21.60
N GLY A 114 -6.57 1.90 -20.49
CA GLY A 114 -7.86 2.55 -20.31
C GLY A 114 -9.03 1.58 -20.05
N ALA A 115 -8.78 0.27 -19.90
CA ALA A 115 -9.79 -0.71 -19.58
C ALA A 115 -10.43 -0.46 -18.20
N SER A 116 -11.60 -1.05 -17.92
CA SER A 116 -12.25 -0.90 -16.61
C SER A 116 -11.47 -1.62 -15.50
N PRO A 117 -11.53 -1.17 -14.23
CA PRO A 117 -10.82 -1.82 -13.12
C PRO A 117 -11.13 -3.32 -12.98
N GLY A 118 -12.37 -3.73 -13.23
CA GLY A 118 -12.75 -5.15 -13.23
C GLY A 118 -12.08 -5.96 -14.35
N MET A 119 -11.84 -5.35 -15.52
CA MET A 119 -11.05 -5.97 -16.58
C MET A 119 -9.57 -6.06 -16.20
N LEU A 120 -9.01 -5.02 -15.57
CA LEU A 120 -7.63 -5.04 -15.08
C LEU A 120 -7.41 -6.21 -14.11
N LEU A 121 -8.31 -6.39 -13.13
CA LEU A 121 -8.24 -7.52 -12.19
C LEU A 121 -8.47 -8.87 -12.88
N SER A 122 -9.29 -8.93 -13.92
CA SER A 122 -9.48 -10.16 -14.71
C SER A 122 -8.19 -10.59 -15.40
N TRP A 123 -7.47 -9.66 -16.02
CA TRP A 123 -6.16 -9.92 -16.65
C TRP A 123 -5.07 -10.22 -15.62
N LEU A 124 -5.06 -9.51 -14.49
CA LEU A 124 -4.13 -9.78 -13.40
C LEU A 124 -4.35 -11.18 -12.81
N ASN A 125 -5.61 -11.59 -12.61
CA ASN A 125 -5.94 -12.93 -12.16
C ASN A 125 -5.50 -14.02 -13.16
N ALA A 126 -5.67 -13.76 -14.46
CA ALA A 126 -5.17 -14.66 -15.49
C ALA A 126 -3.64 -14.77 -15.47
N LEU A 127 -2.92 -13.68 -15.19
CA LEU A 127 -1.47 -13.71 -14.99
C LEU A 127 -1.10 -14.61 -13.79
N VAL A 128 -1.73 -14.40 -12.63
CA VAL A 128 -1.49 -15.22 -11.43
C VAL A 128 -1.70 -16.70 -11.76
N LEU A 129 -2.87 -17.08 -12.27
CA LEU A 129 -3.24 -18.46 -12.57
C LEU A 129 -2.36 -19.16 -13.62
N THR A 130 -1.63 -18.41 -14.45
CA THR A 130 -0.85 -18.97 -15.56
C THR A 130 0.65 -18.90 -15.34
N ARG A 131 1.13 -18.05 -14.44
CA ARG A 131 2.56 -17.75 -14.26
C ARG A 131 3.06 -17.84 -12.82
N LEU A 132 2.18 -17.71 -11.84
CA LEU A 132 2.54 -17.66 -10.42
C LEU A 132 1.88 -18.85 -9.73
N ASP A 133 2.55 -20.01 -9.81
CA ASP A 133 2.07 -21.25 -9.20
C ASP A 133 1.90 -21.08 -7.69
N ASP A 134 0.83 -21.63 -7.13
CA ASP A 134 0.49 -21.58 -5.70
C ASP A 134 0.43 -20.16 -5.08
N THR A 135 0.34 -19.12 -5.91
CA THR A 135 0.25 -17.73 -5.46
C THR A 135 -1.21 -17.29 -5.34
N THR A 136 -1.54 -16.63 -4.23
CA THR A 136 -2.79 -15.88 -4.10
C THR A 136 -2.50 -14.44 -3.71
N ALA A 137 -3.38 -13.53 -4.10
CA ALA A 137 -3.21 -12.13 -3.78
C ALA A 137 -4.55 -11.42 -3.65
N THR A 138 -4.60 -10.42 -2.79
CA THR A 138 -5.74 -9.51 -2.68
C THR A 138 -5.41 -8.18 -3.34
N ALA A 139 -6.40 -7.53 -3.95
CA ALA A 139 -6.20 -6.20 -4.51
C ALA A 139 -7.48 -5.36 -4.49
N VAL A 140 -7.33 -4.06 -4.38
CA VAL A 140 -8.35 -3.06 -4.70
C VAL A 140 -7.72 -2.04 -5.64
N CYS A 141 -8.39 -1.74 -6.75
CA CYS A 141 -7.88 -0.74 -7.69
C CYS A 141 -9.00 0.04 -8.36
N GLY A 142 -8.66 1.21 -8.89
CA GLY A 142 -9.63 2.06 -9.57
C GLY A 142 -9.04 3.27 -10.26
N HIS A 143 -9.90 3.96 -11.00
CA HIS A 143 -9.62 5.24 -11.64
C HIS A 143 -10.34 6.33 -10.89
N PHE A 144 -9.60 7.32 -10.39
CA PHE A 144 -10.14 8.54 -9.83
C PHE A 144 -10.02 9.67 -10.84
N ASP A 145 -11.15 10.20 -11.27
CA ASP A 145 -11.22 11.41 -12.10
C ASP A 145 -11.29 12.64 -11.18
N PRO A 146 -10.25 13.49 -11.10
CA PRO A 146 -10.26 14.68 -10.25
C PRO A 146 -11.26 15.75 -10.69
N ALA A 147 -11.66 15.78 -11.97
CA ALA A 147 -12.61 16.77 -12.49
C ALA A 147 -14.05 16.42 -12.13
N SER A 148 -14.46 15.16 -12.33
CA SER A 148 -15.81 14.70 -11.96
C SER A 148 -15.92 14.22 -10.51
N ARG A 149 -14.77 14.02 -9.84
CA ARG A 149 -14.63 13.41 -8.50
C ARG A 149 -15.20 11.99 -8.42
N LEU A 150 -15.23 11.30 -9.55
CA LEU A 150 -15.71 9.93 -9.65
C LEU A 150 -14.55 8.96 -9.42
N PHE A 151 -14.72 8.05 -8.46
CA PHE A 151 -13.85 6.89 -8.31
C PHE A 151 -14.60 5.65 -8.78
N THR A 152 -14.15 5.11 -9.91
CA THR A 152 -14.61 3.83 -10.47
C THR A 152 -13.63 2.76 -10.08
N TRP A 153 -14.07 1.70 -9.42
CA TRP A 153 -13.17 0.75 -8.76
C TRP A 153 -13.68 -0.70 -8.77
N ALA A 154 -12.76 -1.63 -8.52
CA ALA A 154 -13.00 -3.04 -8.36
C ALA A 154 -12.13 -3.60 -7.23
N GLN A 155 -12.48 -4.79 -6.73
CA GLN A 155 -11.70 -5.50 -5.71
C GLN A 155 -11.55 -6.98 -6.09
N ALA A 156 -10.51 -7.60 -5.54
CA ALA A 156 -10.24 -9.02 -5.54
C ALA A 156 -9.94 -9.48 -4.09
N GLY A 157 -10.99 -9.74 -3.30
CA GLY A 157 -10.89 -10.24 -1.92
C GLY A 157 -10.31 -9.26 -0.88
N HIS A 158 -9.90 -8.06 -1.29
CA HIS A 158 -9.28 -7.06 -0.42
C HIS A 158 -10.33 -6.26 0.38
N PRO A 159 -10.00 -5.73 1.57
CA PRO A 159 -10.88 -4.83 2.30
C PRO A 159 -11.37 -3.67 1.43
N ALA A 160 -12.69 -3.44 1.43
CA ALA A 160 -13.27 -2.34 0.66
C ALA A 160 -12.85 -0.97 1.24
N PRO A 161 -12.68 0.06 0.40
CA PRO A 161 -12.27 1.39 0.85
C PRO A 161 -13.23 1.99 1.87
N ILE A 162 -12.71 2.85 2.74
CA ILE A 162 -13.50 3.62 3.71
C ILE A 162 -13.75 5.02 3.15
N LEU A 163 -15.01 5.46 3.19
CA LEU A 163 -15.41 6.82 2.90
C LEU A 163 -15.71 7.56 4.21
N VAL A 164 -15.02 8.66 4.43
CA VAL A 164 -15.30 9.66 5.45
C VAL A 164 -16.00 10.83 4.77
N ARG A 165 -17.21 11.14 5.22
CA ARG A 165 -18.02 12.25 4.72
C ARG A 165 -18.66 12.99 5.89
N ARG A 166 -19.09 14.23 5.65
CA ARG A 166 -19.98 14.95 6.56
C ARG A 166 -21.22 14.10 6.88
N GLY A 167 -21.32 13.65 8.13
CA GLY A 167 -22.44 12.82 8.60
C GLY A 167 -22.08 11.36 8.86
N GLY A 168 -20.87 10.90 8.55
CA GLY A 168 -20.41 9.58 9.00
C GLY A 168 -19.21 9.01 8.26
N VAL A 169 -18.70 7.93 8.82
CA VAL A 169 -17.67 7.08 8.22
C VAL A 169 -18.29 5.74 7.88
N ARG A 170 -18.08 5.24 6.66
CA ARG A 170 -18.58 3.93 6.22
C ARG A 170 -17.62 3.25 5.27
N GLN A 171 -17.62 1.92 5.29
CA GLN A 171 -17.01 1.15 4.21
C GLN A 171 -17.86 1.25 2.94
N LEU A 172 -17.24 1.25 1.77
CA LEU A 172 -17.94 1.15 0.50
C LEU A 172 -18.53 -0.25 0.31
N GLY A 173 -19.66 -0.35 -0.38
CA GLY A 173 -20.22 -1.63 -0.77
C GLY A 173 -19.31 -2.30 -1.79
N ALA A 174 -18.69 -3.43 -1.40
CA ALA A 174 -17.73 -4.12 -2.24
C ALA A 174 -18.41 -4.68 -3.51
N PRO A 175 -17.91 -4.35 -4.73
CA PRO A 175 -18.35 -5.05 -5.92
C PRO A 175 -17.92 -6.53 -5.84
N ARG A 176 -18.52 -7.38 -6.67
CA ARG A 176 -18.16 -8.80 -6.76
C ARG A 176 -16.68 -8.96 -7.09
N GLY A 177 -15.98 -9.80 -6.34
CA GLY A 177 -14.59 -10.14 -6.60
C GLY A 177 -14.15 -11.30 -5.70
N VAL A 178 -13.28 -12.15 -6.22
CA VAL A 178 -12.65 -13.25 -5.48
C VAL A 178 -11.16 -12.98 -5.35
N VAL A 179 -10.48 -13.63 -4.41
CA VAL A 179 -9.02 -13.53 -4.29
C VAL A 179 -8.36 -13.94 -5.61
N LEU A 180 -7.32 -13.20 -6.04
CA LEU A 180 -6.56 -13.53 -7.24
C LEU A 180 -5.89 -14.90 -7.06
N GLY A 181 -5.83 -15.70 -8.12
CA GLY A 181 -5.30 -17.06 -8.08
C GLY A 181 -6.29 -18.12 -7.57
N ALA A 182 -7.44 -17.73 -7.01
CA ALA A 182 -8.41 -18.71 -6.50
C ALA A 182 -9.22 -19.40 -7.61
N THR A 183 -9.66 -18.65 -8.62
CA THR A 183 -10.45 -19.20 -9.74
C THR A 183 -10.50 -18.25 -10.93
N SER A 184 -10.62 -18.79 -12.15
CA SER A 184 -10.88 -18.04 -13.39
C SER A 184 -12.37 -17.84 -13.70
N SER A 185 -13.26 -18.39 -12.87
CA SER A 185 -14.67 -18.63 -13.24
C SER A 185 -15.59 -17.41 -13.18
N GLN A 186 -15.15 -16.28 -12.61
CA GLN A 186 -16.04 -15.13 -12.37
C GLN A 186 -15.39 -13.79 -12.76
N PRO A 187 -16.11 -12.92 -13.47
CA PRO A 187 -15.64 -11.57 -13.73
C PRO A 187 -15.68 -10.72 -12.46
N TYR A 188 -14.72 -9.81 -12.34
CA TYR A 188 -14.67 -8.80 -11.30
C TYR A 188 -15.68 -7.68 -11.60
N GLY A 189 -16.53 -7.40 -10.63
CA GLY A 189 -17.50 -6.32 -10.69
C GLY A 189 -16.85 -4.94 -10.57
N VAL A 190 -17.57 -3.92 -11.02
CA VAL A 190 -17.14 -2.52 -10.94
C VAL A 190 -18.19 -1.74 -10.17
N ALA A 191 -17.74 -0.84 -9.31
CA ALA A 191 -18.58 0.10 -8.58
C ALA A 191 -18.09 1.52 -8.77
N ASP A 192 -19.01 2.47 -8.65
CA ASP A 192 -18.73 3.90 -8.71
C ASP A 192 -19.04 4.55 -7.36
N VAL A 193 -18.18 5.47 -6.94
CA VAL A 193 -18.46 6.39 -5.84
C VAL A 193 -18.08 7.80 -6.25
N ARG A 194 -19.01 8.74 -6.08
CA ARG A 194 -18.75 10.15 -6.31
C ARG A 194 -18.38 10.82 -5.00
N LEU A 195 -17.16 11.35 -4.95
CA LEU A 195 -16.64 12.10 -3.82
C LEU A 195 -17.12 13.56 -3.89
N GLU A 196 -17.45 14.11 -2.74
CA GLU A 196 -17.88 15.50 -2.55
C GLU A 196 -16.76 16.32 -1.90
N PRO A 197 -16.75 17.64 -2.06
CA PRO A 197 -15.85 18.52 -1.31
C PRO A 197 -15.82 18.19 0.19
N GLY A 198 -14.62 17.96 0.72
CA GLY A 198 -14.41 17.57 2.12
C GLY A 198 -14.50 16.06 2.38
N ASP A 199 -14.80 15.24 1.37
CA ASP A 199 -14.70 13.79 1.51
C ASP A 199 -13.24 13.33 1.56
N LEU A 200 -13.03 12.25 2.33
CA LEU A 200 -11.79 11.50 2.35
C LEU A 200 -12.09 10.03 2.03
N LEU A 201 -11.44 9.51 1.00
CA LEU A 201 -11.42 8.09 0.67
C LEU A 201 -10.12 7.47 1.19
N LEU A 202 -10.21 6.35 1.89
CA LEU A 202 -9.08 5.60 2.44
C LEU A 202 -9.02 4.20 1.84
N MET A 203 -7.86 3.83 1.32
CA MET A 203 -7.48 2.49 0.86
C MET A 203 -6.27 2.05 1.68
N PHE A 204 -6.19 0.78 2.05
CA PHE A 204 -5.17 0.31 2.98
C PHE A 204 -4.92 -1.18 2.84
N THR A 205 -3.71 -1.62 3.17
CA THR A 205 -3.38 -3.04 3.29
C THR A 205 -3.88 -3.61 4.61
N ASP A 206 -4.00 -4.93 4.69
CA ASP A 206 -4.47 -5.63 5.89
C ASP A 206 -3.55 -5.38 7.09
N GLY A 207 -2.24 -5.22 6.92
CA GLY A 207 -1.35 -4.88 8.03
C GLY A 207 -1.67 -3.55 8.74
N LEU A 208 -2.48 -2.67 8.16
CA LEU A 208 -3.07 -1.51 8.88
C LEU A 208 -4.08 -1.95 9.95
N VAL A 209 -4.88 -2.98 9.65
CA VAL A 209 -6.07 -3.38 10.42
C VAL A 209 -5.87 -4.68 11.20
N GLU A 210 -5.20 -5.66 10.64
CA GLU A 210 -4.91 -6.96 11.21
C GLU A 210 -3.69 -6.92 12.13
N ARG A 211 -3.82 -7.56 13.29
CA ARG A 211 -2.74 -7.80 14.25
C ARG A 211 -2.99 -9.16 14.89
N ARG A 212 -1.97 -9.79 15.48
CA ARG A 212 -2.16 -11.02 16.27
C ARG A 212 -3.24 -10.94 17.35
N SER A 213 -3.48 -9.75 17.90
CA SER A 213 -4.50 -9.50 18.93
C SER A 213 -5.84 -8.98 18.39
N ARG A 214 -5.97 -8.78 17.07
CA ARG A 214 -7.11 -8.10 16.46
C ARG A 214 -7.34 -8.56 15.01
N ASP A 215 -8.52 -9.09 14.75
CA ASP A 215 -8.94 -9.43 13.39
C ASP A 215 -9.18 -8.19 12.50
N ILE A 216 -9.33 -8.44 11.20
CA ILE A 216 -9.55 -7.41 10.17
C ILE A 216 -10.79 -6.56 10.49
N GLU A 217 -11.92 -7.15 10.87
CA GLU A 217 -13.18 -6.42 11.08
C GLU A 217 -13.10 -5.45 12.28
N ALA A 218 -12.49 -5.90 13.37
CA ALA A 218 -12.22 -5.07 14.54
C ALA A 218 -11.21 -3.96 14.21
N GLY A 219 -10.21 -4.25 13.38
CA GLY A 219 -9.25 -3.28 12.86
C GLY A 219 -9.89 -2.21 11.99
N VAL A 220 -10.70 -2.60 11.01
CA VAL A 220 -11.49 -1.69 10.15
C VAL A 220 -12.38 -0.81 11.01
N SER A 221 -13.07 -1.38 11.99
CA SER A 221 -13.90 -0.62 12.93
C SER A 221 -13.09 0.42 13.72
N LEU A 222 -11.85 0.10 14.09
CA LEU A 222 -10.97 1.05 14.75
C LEU A 222 -10.52 2.18 13.81
N VAL A 223 -10.13 1.86 12.58
CA VAL A 223 -9.78 2.85 11.55
C VAL A 223 -10.96 3.79 11.32
N MET A 224 -12.18 3.27 11.19
CA MET A 224 -13.37 4.09 11.00
C MET A 224 -13.63 5.05 12.18
N ARG A 225 -13.43 4.59 13.42
CA ARG A 225 -13.55 5.46 14.61
C ARG A 225 -12.46 6.53 14.67
N ALA A 226 -11.22 6.16 14.35
CA ALA A 226 -10.10 7.11 14.29
C ALA A 226 -10.31 8.17 13.19
N ALA A 227 -10.73 7.75 12.00
CA ALA A 227 -11.02 8.64 10.90
C ALA A 227 -12.18 9.61 11.21
N ALA A 228 -13.18 9.17 12.00
CA ALA A 228 -14.27 10.02 12.45
C ALA A 228 -13.80 11.12 13.43
N SER A 229 -12.78 10.85 14.24
CA SER A 229 -12.30 11.79 15.27
C SER A 229 -11.23 12.77 14.76
N THR A 230 -10.49 12.42 13.71
CA THR A 230 -9.39 13.27 13.20
C THR A 230 -9.87 14.47 12.37
N GLY A 231 -11.14 14.49 11.93
CA GLY A 231 -11.71 15.62 11.20
C GLY A 231 -10.96 15.95 9.91
N ALA A 232 -10.39 14.92 9.26
CA ALA A 232 -9.46 15.08 8.16
C ALA A 232 -10.04 15.93 7.03
N THR A 233 -9.29 16.96 6.62
CA THR A 233 -9.59 17.80 5.46
C THR A 233 -8.39 17.81 4.53
N GLY A 234 -8.61 18.12 3.24
CA GLY A 234 -7.54 18.10 2.24
C GLY A 234 -6.35 19.02 2.55
N ALA A 235 -6.53 20.10 3.32
CA ALA A 235 -5.46 21.02 3.69
C ALA A 235 -4.49 20.49 4.76
N ASP A 236 -4.95 19.56 5.61
CA ASP A 236 -4.15 18.94 6.69
C ASP A 236 -4.07 17.43 6.50
N LEU A 237 -4.08 16.96 5.25
CA LEU A 237 -4.19 15.54 4.93
C LEU A 237 -3.07 14.74 5.57
N ASP A 238 -1.82 15.18 5.41
CA ASP A 238 -0.64 14.50 5.95
C ASP A 238 -0.70 14.33 7.47
N ALA A 239 -0.89 15.42 8.22
CA ALA A 239 -0.95 15.32 9.68
C ALA A 239 -2.22 14.57 10.14
N SER A 240 -3.31 14.60 9.36
CA SER A 240 -4.50 13.81 9.65
C SER A 240 -4.26 12.31 9.49
N LEU A 241 -3.49 11.89 8.48
CA LEU A 241 -3.09 10.49 8.31
C LEU A 241 -2.14 10.05 9.42
N ASP A 242 -1.20 10.92 9.82
CA ASP A 242 -0.29 10.64 10.94
C ASP A 242 -1.06 10.46 12.26
N ARG A 243 -1.99 11.36 12.58
CA ARG A 243 -2.88 11.22 13.75
C ARG A 243 -3.76 9.98 13.68
N LEU A 244 -4.24 9.60 12.49
CA LEU A 244 -5.02 8.38 12.30
C LEU A 244 -4.16 7.15 12.61
N LEU A 245 -2.94 7.08 12.05
CA LEU A 245 -2.00 5.99 12.31
C LEU A 245 -1.65 5.88 13.80
N GLU A 246 -1.41 6.99 14.47
CA GLU A 246 -1.18 7.02 15.92
C GLU A 246 -2.40 6.50 16.70
N ALA A 247 -3.60 6.97 16.36
CA ALA A 247 -4.84 6.60 17.05
C ALA A 247 -5.20 5.10 16.92
N ILE A 248 -4.74 4.41 15.87
CA ILE A 248 -4.95 2.97 15.70
C ILE A 248 -3.85 2.09 16.32
N GLY A 249 -2.86 2.71 16.99
CA GLY A 249 -1.76 2.04 17.67
C GLY A 249 -0.45 2.01 16.89
N GLY A 250 -0.23 2.97 15.99
CA GLY A 250 0.96 3.10 15.16
C GLY A 250 1.08 2.05 14.05
N PRO A 251 2.22 2.01 13.33
CA PRO A 251 2.52 0.96 12.36
C PRO A 251 2.52 -0.44 12.98
N ASN A 252 2.14 -1.44 12.19
CA ASN A 252 2.26 -2.83 12.62
C ASN A 252 3.74 -3.26 12.57
N PRO A 253 4.34 -3.75 13.68
CA PRO A 253 5.71 -4.24 13.64
C PRO A 253 5.84 -5.62 12.98
N GLU A 254 4.73 -6.34 12.81
CA GLU A 254 4.69 -7.71 12.30
C GLU A 254 4.38 -7.78 10.80
N ASP A 255 3.86 -6.69 10.23
CA ASP A 255 3.44 -6.63 8.83
C ASP A 255 3.58 -5.23 8.25
N ASP A 256 3.67 -5.14 6.94
CA ASP A 256 3.72 -3.86 6.24
C ASP A 256 2.41 -3.09 6.44
N THR A 257 2.49 -1.77 6.46
CA THR A 257 1.32 -0.91 6.67
C THR A 257 1.26 0.11 5.57
N CYS A 258 0.28 -0.02 4.69
CA CYS A 258 -0.04 0.99 3.69
C CYS A 258 -1.37 1.68 4.00
N LEU A 259 -1.38 3.00 3.94
CA LEU A 259 -2.57 3.84 3.96
C LEU A 259 -2.48 4.86 2.82
N LEU A 260 -3.30 4.67 1.79
CA LEU A 260 -3.48 5.57 0.66
C LEU A 260 -4.78 6.36 0.88
N ALA A 261 -4.70 7.67 0.72
CA ALA A 261 -5.83 8.55 0.92
C ALA A 261 -6.06 9.50 -0.25
N VAL A 262 -7.32 9.73 -0.60
CA VAL A 262 -7.76 10.76 -1.56
C VAL A 262 -8.66 11.73 -0.81
N ALA A 263 -8.22 12.98 -0.65
CA ALA A 263 -9.03 14.05 -0.09
C ALA A 263 -9.53 14.96 -1.19
N VAL A 264 -10.84 15.20 -1.27
CA VAL A 264 -11.40 16.17 -2.22
C VAL A 264 -11.42 17.55 -1.59
N THR A 265 -10.77 18.52 -2.24
CA THR A 265 -10.74 19.91 -1.78
C THR A 265 -11.94 20.67 -2.34
N GLY A 266 -12.52 21.58 -1.54
CA GLY A 266 -13.66 22.41 -1.97
C GLY A 266 -13.27 23.60 -2.84
N ASP A 267 -12.02 24.02 -2.75
CA ASP A 267 -11.46 25.08 -3.56
C ASP A 267 -10.47 24.47 -4.55
N GLY A 268 -10.49 24.98 -5.79
CA GLY A 268 -9.46 24.70 -6.80
C GLY A 268 -8.06 25.04 -6.26
N PRO A 269 -6.97 24.66 -6.96
CA PRO A 269 -5.64 24.94 -6.45
C PRO A 269 -5.53 26.47 -6.29
N ARG A 270 -5.14 26.93 -5.11
CA ARG A 270 -4.77 28.34 -4.92
C ARG A 270 -3.55 28.58 -5.80
N THR A 271 -3.78 29.09 -7.01
CA THR A 271 -2.73 29.65 -7.86
C THR A 271 -1.96 30.68 -7.03
N ALA A 272 -0.68 30.39 -6.78
CA ALA A 272 0.27 31.36 -6.26
C ALA A 272 0.49 32.49 -7.27
#